data_AF-A0A1J7IKX1-F1
#
_entry.id   AF-A0A1J7IKX1-F1
#
_cell.length_a   1.000
_cell.length_b   1.000
_cell.length_c   1.000
_cell.angle_alpha   90.00
_cell.angle_beta   90.00
_cell.angle_gamma   90.00
#
_symmetry.space_group_name_H-M   'P 1'
#
loop_
_entity.id
_entity.type
_entity.pdbx_description
1 polymer ?
#
loop_
_entity_poly.entity_id
_entity_poly.type
_entity_poly.pdbx_seq_one_letter_code
_entity_poly.pdbx_strand_id
1 'polypeptide(L)'
;FTFTPFLRKTHQHSLPPDRPICRSFASTGQCPLKTRCPERHVSSAPPQTSATGAPPFGSLVCKHWLRGLCKKGEGCEFLHEYNLRKMPECNFFLRNGYCSNGDECLYLHIDPDSKLPPCPWYERGFCPLGPRCGKKHVFRKAICPYYLAGFCPDG
;
A
#
# COMPACT_ATOMS: atom_id res chain seq x y z
N PHE A 1 14.18 -19.36 24.76
CA PHE A 1 12.76 -19.72 24.80
C PHE A 1 12.02 -18.99 23.69
N THR A 2 11.54 -19.70 22.67
CA THR A 2 10.74 -19.08 21.60
C THR A 2 9.27 -19.43 21.81
N PHE A 3 8.39 -18.44 21.93
CA PHE A 3 6.95 -18.65 22.09
C PHE A 3 6.25 -19.21 20.83
N THR A 4 6.98 -19.39 19.73
CA THR A 4 6.47 -19.86 18.43
C THR A 4 5.74 -21.20 18.47
N PRO A 5 6.18 -22.26 19.19
CA PRO A 5 5.44 -23.52 19.25
C PRO A 5 4.10 -23.36 19.99
N PHE A 6 4.07 -22.58 21.07
CA PHE A 6 2.84 -22.25 21.78
C PHE A 6 1.89 -21.47 20.88
N LEU A 7 2.35 -20.38 20.26
CA LEU A 7 1.55 -19.53 19.37
C LEU A 7 1.01 -20.28 18.14
N ARG A 8 1.78 -21.22 17.58
CA ARG A 8 1.31 -22.14 16.51
C ARG A 8 0.22 -23.07 17.01
N LYS A 9 0.39 -23.65 18.21
CA LYS A 9 -0.54 -24.63 18.79
C LYS A 9 -1.85 -24.00 19.28
N THR A 10 -1.79 -22.81 19.87
CA THR A 10 -2.96 -22.16 20.51
C THR A 10 -3.64 -21.13 19.63
N HIS A 11 -2.89 -20.41 18.79
CA HIS A 11 -3.39 -19.30 17.99
C HIS A 11 -3.18 -19.47 16.49
N GLN A 12 -2.64 -20.62 16.04
CA GLN A 12 -2.27 -20.88 14.64
C GLN A 12 -1.42 -19.79 14.00
N HIS A 13 -0.68 -19.07 14.84
CA HIS A 13 0.23 -18.04 14.37
C HIS A 13 1.31 -18.71 13.53
N SER A 14 1.61 -18.21 12.33
CA SER A 14 2.69 -18.71 11.45
C SER A 14 2.52 -20.11 10.85
N LEU A 15 1.29 -20.57 10.56
CA LEU A 15 1.12 -21.73 9.68
C LEU A 15 1.61 -21.42 8.25
N PRO A 16 2.17 -22.40 7.52
CA PRO A 16 2.75 -22.17 6.20
C PRO A 16 1.75 -21.54 5.22
N PRO A 17 2.17 -20.53 4.42
CA PRO A 17 1.28 -19.87 3.47
C PRO A 17 0.86 -20.77 2.29
N ASP A 18 1.63 -21.83 2.03
CA ASP A 18 1.44 -22.79 0.93
C ASP A 18 0.47 -23.93 1.26
N ARG A 19 -0.25 -23.80 2.38
CA ARG A 19 -1.33 -24.73 2.73
C ARG A 19 -2.54 -24.50 1.80
N PRO A 20 -3.31 -25.55 1.48
CA PRO A 20 -4.48 -25.42 0.62
C PRO A 20 -5.51 -24.45 1.21
N ILE A 21 -6.36 -23.90 0.34
CA ILE A 21 -7.45 -23.02 0.76
C ILE A 21 -8.56 -23.90 1.35
N CYS A 22 -9.04 -23.53 2.53
CA CYS A 22 -10.14 -24.21 3.19
C CYS A 22 -11.40 -24.09 2.32
N ARG A 23 -11.83 -25.19 1.71
CA ARG A 23 -13.02 -25.22 0.84
C ARG A 23 -14.27 -24.76 1.59
N SER A 24 -14.46 -25.22 2.83
CA SER A 24 -15.62 -24.86 3.65
C SER A 24 -15.66 -23.36 3.92
N PHE A 25 -14.54 -22.78 4.37
CA PHE A 25 -14.47 -21.34 4.61
C PHE A 25 -14.62 -20.53 3.31
N ALA A 26 -14.02 -20.98 2.22
CA ALA A 26 -14.12 -20.32 0.93
C ALA A 26 -15.54 -20.37 0.34
N SER A 27 -16.29 -21.45 0.58
CA SER A 27 -17.66 -21.61 0.06
C SER A 27 -18.73 -20.92 0.90
N THR A 28 -18.61 -20.96 2.23
CA THR A 28 -19.69 -20.50 3.14
C THR A 28 -19.26 -19.36 4.06
N GLY A 29 -17.99 -18.95 4.06
CA GLY A 29 -17.46 -17.97 5.01
C GLY A 29 -17.35 -18.48 6.45
N GLN A 30 -17.78 -19.71 6.73
CA GLN A 30 -17.74 -20.34 8.05
C GLN A 30 -17.05 -21.70 7.98
N CYS A 31 -16.07 -21.89 8.86
CA CYS A 31 -15.41 -23.18 9.04
C CYS A 31 -15.65 -23.68 10.48
N PRO A 32 -16.10 -24.94 10.66
CA PRO A 32 -16.36 -25.51 12.00
C PRO A 32 -15.08 -25.58 12.86
N LEU A 33 -13.92 -25.70 12.22
CA LEU A 33 -12.61 -25.70 12.87
C LEU A 33 -12.13 -24.29 13.27
N LYS A 34 -12.79 -23.21 12.84
CA LYS A 34 -12.44 -21.81 13.15
C LYS A 34 -10.92 -21.56 12.99
N THR A 35 -10.29 -20.96 14.00
CA THR A 35 -8.84 -20.69 14.07
C THR A 35 -8.00 -21.93 14.42
N ARG A 36 -8.57 -23.14 14.30
CA ARG A 36 -7.87 -24.43 14.39
C ARG A 36 -7.87 -25.18 13.06
N CYS A 37 -8.31 -24.56 11.97
CA CYS A 37 -8.31 -25.19 10.65
C CYS A 37 -6.87 -25.34 10.12
N PRO A 38 -6.44 -26.54 9.66
CA PRO A 38 -5.12 -26.71 9.05
C PRO A 38 -5.00 -26.00 7.69
N GLU A 39 -6.15 -25.73 7.06
CA GLU A 39 -6.29 -25.09 5.75
C GLU A 39 -6.39 -23.55 5.88
N ARG A 40 -6.02 -22.82 4.82
CA ARG A 40 -6.01 -21.35 4.81
C ARG A 40 -7.42 -20.80 4.66
N HIS A 41 -7.82 -19.90 5.55
CA HIS A 41 -9.07 -19.13 5.43
C HIS A 41 -8.79 -17.85 4.65
N VAL A 42 -9.28 -17.74 3.41
CA VAL A 42 -9.17 -16.53 2.60
C VAL A 42 -10.53 -15.85 2.60
N SER A 43 -10.63 -14.69 3.25
CA SER A 43 -11.86 -13.90 3.22
C SER A 43 -12.00 -13.22 1.86
N SER A 44 -12.88 -13.75 1.01
CA SER A 44 -13.32 -13.11 -0.24
C SER A 44 -14.28 -11.94 0.02
N ALA A 45 -14.07 -11.19 1.11
CA ALA A 45 -14.87 -10.00 1.35
C ALA A 45 -14.65 -9.05 0.16
N PRO A 46 -15.72 -8.49 -0.44
CA PRO A 46 -15.57 -7.42 -1.41
C PRO A 46 -14.72 -6.33 -0.76
N PRO A 47 -13.85 -5.63 -1.52
CA PRO A 47 -13.11 -4.50 -0.99
C PRO A 47 -14.14 -3.51 -0.44
N GLN A 48 -14.28 -3.46 0.88
CA GLN A 48 -15.02 -2.39 1.51
C GLN A 48 -14.18 -1.15 1.22
N THR A 49 -14.66 -0.36 0.26
CA THR A 49 -14.08 0.94 -0.08
C THR A 49 -14.27 1.83 1.14
N SER A 50 -13.27 1.83 2.02
CA SER A 50 -13.18 2.77 3.12
C SER A 50 -13.23 4.18 2.54
N ALA A 51 -14.29 4.93 2.83
CA ALA A 51 -14.51 6.32 2.37
C ALA A 51 -13.47 7.33 2.90
N THR A 52 -12.36 6.86 3.48
CA THR A 52 -11.36 7.64 4.22
C THR A 52 -9.98 7.68 3.57
N GLY A 53 -9.83 7.30 2.29
CA GLY A 53 -8.52 7.32 1.62
C GLY A 53 -7.50 6.32 2.21
N ALA A 54 -7.95 5.43 3.09
CA ALA A 54 -7.18 4.29 3.57
C ALA A 54 -7.10 3.24 2.45
N PRO A 55 -5.93 2.61 2.24
CA PRO A 55 -5.79 1.62 1.19
C PRO A 55 -6.69 0.41 1.49
N PRO A 56 -7.25 -0.26 0.46
CA PRO A 56 -8.26 -1.30 0.66
C PRO A 56 -7.73 -2.45 1.53
N PHE A 57 -8.62 -3.13 2.25
CA PHE A 57 -8.28 -4.31 3.06
C PHE A 57 -7.43 -5.31 2.26
N GLY A 58 -6.32 -5.78 2.84
CA GLY A 58 -5.40 -6.70 2.14
C GLY A 58 -4.60 -6.08 0.97
N SER A 59 -4.46 -4.76 0.92
CA SER A 59 -3.61 -4.08 -0.07
C SER A 59 -2.13 -4.00 0.32
N LEU A 60 -1.83 -4.00 1.63
CA LEU A 60 -0.48 -3.81 2.15
C LEU A 60 -0.05 -4.95 3.08
N VAL A 61 1.23 -5.25 3.07
CA VAL A 61 1.87 -6.23 3.96
C VAL A 61 1.87 -5.72 5.40
N CYS A 62 1.48 -6.59 6.33
CA CYS A 62 1.45 -6.29 7.75
C CYS A 62 2.87 -6.13 8.32
N LYS A 63 3.22 -4.90 8.73
CA LYS A 63 4.53 -4.60 9.35
C LYS A 63 4.82 -5.42 10.62
N HIS A 64 3.78 -5.82 11.36
CA HIS A 64 3.93 -6.61 12.60
C HIS A 64 4.14 -8.09 12.29
N TRP A 65 3.50 -8.60 11.23
CA TRP A 65 3.66 -9.98 10.79
C TRP A 65 5.08 -10.24 10.27
N LEU A 66 5.67 -9.29 9.52
CA LEU A 66 7.06 -9.38 9.08
C LEU A 66 8.05 -9.58 10.24
N ARG A 67 7.70 -9.13 11.45
CA ARG A 67 8.50 -9.28 12.67
C ARG A 67 8.05 -10.45 13.56
N GLY A 68 7.01 -11.19 13.16
CA GLY A 68 6.40 -12.25 13.96
C GLY A 68 5.60 -11.75 15.17
N LEU A 69 5.27 -10.45 15.23
CA LEU A 69 4.64 -9.78 16.38
C LEU A 69 3.16 -9.43 16.16
N CYS A 70 2.58 -9.80 15.02
CA CYS A 70 1.14 -9.62 14.81
C CYS A 70 0.37 -10.40 15.89
N LYS A 71 -0.75 -9.87 16.39
CA LYS A 71 -1.65 -10.57 17.33
C LYS A 71 -3.00 -10.92 16.71
N LYS A 72 -3.31 -10.31 15.55
CA LYS A 72 -4.60 -10.44 14.86
C LYS A 72 -4.73 -11.73 14.05
N GLY A 73 -3.64 -12.47 13.82
CA GLY A 73 -3.65 -13.74 13.07
C GLY A 73 -4.34 -13.61 11.71
N GLU A 74 -5.21 -14.56 11.37
CA GLU A 74 -6.01 -14.54 10.12
C GLU A 74 -7.05 -13.40 10.07
N GLY A 75 -7.38 -12.77 11.21
CA GLY A 75 -8.26 -11.60 11.26
C GLY A 75 -7.53 -10.27 11.06
N CYS A 76 -6.29 -10.29 10.58
CA CYS A 76 -5.55 -9.06 10.29
C CYS A 76 -6.09 -8.39 9.03
N GLU A 77 -6.29 -7.08 9.08
CA GLU A 77 -6.69 -6.25 7.94
C GLU A 77 -5.59 -6.08 6.87
N PHE A 78 -4.35 -6.47 7.22
CA PHE A 78 -3.16 -6.39 6.39
C PHE A 78 -2.71 -7.77 5.93
N LEU A 79 -2.03 -7.85 4.79
CA LEU A 79 -1.53 -9.10 4.22
C LEU A 79 -0.46 -9.75 5.10
N HIS A 80 -0.63 -11.04 5.34
CA HIS A 80 0.37 -11.93 5.94
C HIS A 80 1.09 -12.73 4.85
N GLU A 81 1.57 -12.03 3.82
CA GLU A 81 2.29 -12.60 2.68
C GLU A 81 3.50 -11.72 2.36
N TYR A 82 4.60 -12.33 1.95
CA TYR A 82 5.80 -11.60 1.57
C TYR A 82 5.68 -11.10 0.13
N ASN A 83 5.09 -9.92 -0.05
CA ASN A 83 4.90 -9.29 -1.35
C ASN A 83 5.55 -7.90 -1.38
N LEU A 84 6.69 -7.78 -2.06
CA LEU A 84 7.47 -6.55 -2.15
C LEU A 84 6.70 -5.39 -2.82
N ARG A 85 5.77 -5.69 -3.73
CA ARG A 85 4.96 -4.68 -4.42
C ARG A 85 3.91 -4.04 -3.52
N LYS A 86 3.56 -4.74 -2.45
CA LYS A 86 2.53 -4.34 -1.48
C LYS A 86 3.16 -3.92 -0.14
N MET A 87 4.45 -3.60 -0.12
CA MET A 87 5.08 -3.15 1.11
C MET A 87 4.56 -1.74 1.47
N PRO A 88 4.32 -1.45 2.76
CA PRO A 88 4.05 -0.06 3.17
C PRO A 88 5.25 0.86 2.90
N GLU A 89 4.95 2.15 2.92
CA GLU A 89 5.93 3.22 2.69
C GLU A 89 6.95 3.34 3.84
N CYS A 90 8.16 3.73 3.49
CA CYS A 90 9.22 3.99 4.44
C CYS A 90 8.96 5.32 5.16
N ASN A 91 8.71 5.25 6.48
CA ASN A 91 8.48 6.44 7.29
C ASN A 91 9.73 7.35 7.39
N PHE A 92 10.93 6.76 7.41
CA PHE A 92 12.19 7.52 7.45
C PHE A 92 12.38 8.32 6.15
N PHE A 93 12.21 7.66 5.00
CA PHE A 93 12.31 8.35 3.71
C PHE A 93 11.24 9.44 3.57
N LEU A 94 10.00 9.16 3.96
CA LEU A 94 8.91 10.12 3.88
C LEU A 94 9.13 11.37 4.76
N ARG A 95 9.73 11.21 5.94
CA ARG A 95 9.97 12.33 6.88
C ARG A 95 11.27 13.07 6.62
N ASN A 96 12.34 12.34 6.33
CA ASN A 96 13.69 12.88 6.27
C ASN A 96 14.17 13.10 4.84
N GLY A 97 13.49 12.55 3.83
CA GLY A 97 13.95 12.52 2.44
C GLY A 97 15.07 11.51 2.19
N TYR A 98 15.52 10.78 3.22
CA TYR A 98 16.53 9.73 3.10
C TYR A 98 16.27 8.59 4.08
N CYS A 99 16.79 7.41 3.77
CA CYS A 99 16.72 6.23 4.63
C CYS A 99 18.13 5.66 4.82
N SER A 100 18.50 5.34 6.07
CA SER A 100 19.80 4.73 6.38
C SER A 100 20.00 3.35 5.75
N ASN A 101 18.91 2.65 5.42
CA ASN A 101 18.96 1.36 4.72
C ASN A 101 19.16 1.52 3.20
N GLY A 102 19.17 2.75 2.67
CA GLY A 102 19.37 3.02 1.26
C GLY A 102 18.41 2.26 0.35
N ASP A 103 18.92 1.75 -0.77
CA ASP A 103 18.13 1.03 -1.77
C ASP A 103 17.76 -0.41 -1.34
N GLU A 104 18.39 -0.93 -0.28
CA GLU A 104 18.04 -2.24 0.30
C GLU A 104 16.88 -2.15 1.30
N CYS A 105 16.31 -0.96 1.48
CA CYS A 105 15.14 -0.80 2.34
C CYS A 105 13.96 -1.61 1.80
N LEU A 106 13.43 -2.50 2.64
CA LEU A 106 12.27 -3.32 2.29
C LEU A 106 11.02 -2.46 1.98
N TYR A 107 10.90 -1.30 2.63
CA TYR A 107 9.77 -0.39 2.53
C TYR A 107 9.86 0.53 1.32
N LEU A 108 8.71 0.94 0.77
CA LEU A 108 8.69 1.75 -0.45
C LEU A 108 9.20 3.18 -0.19
N HIS A 109 10.20 3.60 -0.97
CA HIS A 109 10.65 4.99 -1.05
C HIS A 109 9.85 5.70 -2.13
N ILE A 110 8.93 6.58 -1.71
CA ILE A 110 8.08 7.37 -2.61
C ILE A 110 8.40 8.83 -2.37
N ASP A 111 8.80 9.55 -3.43
CA ASP A 111 9.03 10.98 -3.33
C ASP A 111 7.72 11.69 -2.98
N PRO A 112 7.69 12.56 -1.95
CA PRO A 112 6.47 13.27 -1.56
C PRO A 112 5.92 14.12 -2.71
N ASP A 113 6.81 14.71 -3.53
CA ASP A 113 6.43 15.49 -4.72
C ASP A 113 5.79 14.64 -5.83
N SER A 114 6.05 13.33 -5.85
CA SER A 114 5.42 12.44 -6.82
C SER A 114 3.92 12.24 -6.55
N LYS A 115 3.48 12.42 -5.30
CA LYS A 115 2.08 12.29 -4.88
C LYS A 115 1.26 13.56 -5.07
N LEU A 116 1.90 14.71 -5.27
CA LEU A 116 1.17 15.95 -5.48
C LEU A 116 0.33 15.85 -6.75
N PRO A 117 -0.98 16.17 -6.70
CA PRO A 117 -1.80 16.17 -7.89
C PRO A 117 -1.23 17.16 -8.91
N PRO A 118 -1.36 16.87 -10.22
CA PRO A 118 -0.95 17.81 -11.25
C PRO A 118 -1.70 19.14 -11.09
N CYS A 119 -1.01 20.25 -11.37
CA CYS A 119 -1.62 21.57 -11.33
C CYS A 119 -2.56 21.77 -12.53
N PRO A 120 -3.87 22.00 -12.32
CA PRO A 120 -4.83 22.16 -13.43
C PRO A 120 -4.59 23.41 -14.28
N TRP A 121 -3.92 24.42 -13.73
CA TRP A 121 -3.55 25.64 -14.46
C TRP A 121 -2.33 25.39 -15.33
N TYR A 122 -1.29 24.78 -14.76
CA TYR A 122 -0.09 24.43 -15.50
C TYR A 122 -0.37 23.40 -16.60
N GLU A 123 -1.31 22.48 -16.37
CA GLU A 123 -1.75 21.54 -17.40
C GLU A 123 -2.45 22.23 -18.58
N ARG A 124 -3.06 23.40 -18.36
CA ARG A 124 -3.58 24.28 -19.40
C ARG A 124 -2.51 25.19 -20.02
N GLY A 125 -1.23 24.98 -19.70
CA GLY A 125 -0.10 25.72 -20.26
C GLY A 125 0.54 26.72 -19.30
N PHE A 126 -0.22 27.27 -18.35
CA PHE A 126 0.29 28.32 -17.47
C PHE A 126 -0.30 28.28 -16.05
N CYS A 127 0.58 28.36 -15.04
CA CYS A 127 0.16 28.58 -13.67
C CYS A 127 0.54 29.99 -13.18
N PRO A 128 -0.41 30.83 -12.75
CA PRO A 128 -0.13 32.18 -12.27
C PRO A 128 0.67 32.20 -10.96
N LEU A 129 0.65 31.10 -10.19
CA LEU A 129 1.46 30.95 -8.97
C LEU A 129 2.93 30.60 -9.30
N GLY A 130 3.22 30.22 -10.55
CA GLY A 130 4.56 29.88 -11.02
C GLY A 130 5.25 28.86 -10.10
N PRO A 131 6.53 29.05 -9.74
CA PRO A 131 7.29 28.11 -8.91
C PRO A 131 6.79 28.02 -7.46
N ARG A 132 5.89 28.91 -7.03
CA ARG A 132 5.28 28.87 -5.69
C ARG A 132 4.00 28.02 -5.63
N CYS A 133 3.61 27.38 -6.74
CA CYS A 133 2.45 26.51 -6.75
C CYS A 133 2.71 25.25 -5.91
N GLY A 134 1.85 24.99 -4.91
CA GLY A 134 1.90 23.76 -4.11
C GLY A 134 1.40 22.49 -4.82
N LYS A 135 1.19 22.54 -6.14
CA LYS A 135 0.76 21.41 -6.98
C LYS A 135 1.87 21.05 -7.97
N LYS A 136 1.91 19.81 -8.43
CA LYS A 136 2.96 19.34 -9.33
C LYS A 136 2.84 20.00 -10.70
N HIS A 137 3.88 20.72 -11.13
CA HIS A 137 4.03 21.20 -12.50
C HIS A 137 4.72 20.13 -13.34
N VAL A 138 3.94 19.33 -14.07
CA VAL A 138 4.49 18.29 -14.94
C VAL A 138 4.81 18.91 -16.30
N PHE A 139 6.10 18.96 -16.65
CA PHE A 139 6.54 19.49 -17.94
C PHE A 139 6.00 18.63 -19.08
N ARG A 140 5.12 19.19 -19.92
CA ARG A 140 4.68 18.57 -21.17
C ARG A 140 5.77 18.86 -22.22
N LYS A 141 6.24 17.82 -22.92
CA LYS A 141 7.37 17.89 -23.90
C LYS A 141 7.17 18.91 -25.03
N ALA A 142 5.94 19.35 -25.30
CA ALA A 142 5.65 20.40 -26.27
C ALA A 142 4.85 21.51 -25.57
N ILE A 143 5.50 22.64 -25.29
CA ILE A 143 4.80 23.89 -25.00
C ILE A 143 4.19 24.38 -26.32
N CYS A 144 2.94 24.85 -26.28
CA CYS A 144 2.28 25.42 -27.45
C CYS A 144 3.17 26.54 -28.05
N PRO A 145 3.61 26.44 -29.32
CA PRO A 145 4.47 27.47 -29.92
C PRO A 145 3.82 28.86 -29.93
N TYR A 146 2.50 28.91 -30.08
CA TYR A 146 1.72 30.17 -30.04
C TYR A 146 1.65 30.78 -28.63
N TYR A 147 1.67 29.94 -27.59
CA TYR A 147 1.79 30.40 -26.19
C TYR A 147 3.16 31.01 -25.93
N LEU A 148 4.22 30.35 -26.41
CA LEU A 148 5.60 30.84 -26.27
C LEU A 148 5.83 32.15 -27.05
N ALA A 149 5.09 32.34 -28.15
CA ALA A 149 5.05 33.59 -28.91
C ALA A 149 4.15 34.69 -28.31
N GLY A 150 3.47 34.42 -27.19
CA GLY A 150 2.65 35.40 -26.47
C GLY A 150 1.25 35.67 -27.05
N PHE A 151 0.79 34.88 -28.03
CA PHE A 151 -0.50 35.07 -28.69
C PHE A 151 -1.22 33.72 -28.92
N CYS A 152 -1.40 32.93 -27.86
CA CYS A 152 -2.25 31.74 -27.94
C CYS A 152 -3.73 32.16 -27.79
N PRO A 153 -4.58 32.01 -28.82
CA PRO A 153 -6.00 32.36 -28.72
C PRO A 153 -6.77 31.46 -27.74
N ASP A 154 -6.23 30.28 -27.42
CA ASP A 154 -6.83 29.30 -26.50
C ASP A 154 -6.25 29.38 -25.06
N GLY A 155 -5.26 30.25 -24.84
CA GLY A 155 -4.55 30.39 -23.57
C GLY A 155 -3.25 29.61 -23.46
#